data_AF-A0A0F2PY08-F1
#
_entry.id   AF-A0A0F2PY08-F1
#
_cell.length_a   1.000
_cell.length_b   1.000
_cell.length_c   1.000
_cell.angle_alpha   90.00
_cell.angle_beta   90.00
_cell.angle_gamma   90.00
#
_symmetry.space_group_name_H-M   'P 1'
#
loop_
_entity.id
_entity.type
_entity.pdbx_description
1 polymer ?
#
loop_
_entity_poly.entity_id
_entity_poly.type
_entity_poly.pdbx_seq_one_letter_code
_entity_poly.pdbx_strand_id
1 'polypeptide(L)' 'MKDSSILYLQKEMEKVRSRLHAAVNGDVSQLLDTDAYQLSTEMDKLIVKLMKKEQQIKKL' A
#
# COMPACT_ATOMS: atom_id res chain seq x y z
N MET A 1 -4.49 -22.41 3.41
CA MET A 1 -3.20 -21.78 3.81
C MET A 1 -3.24 -20.33 3.37
N LYS A 2 -3.14 -19.35 4.28
CA LYS A 2 -2.96 -17.94 3.86
C LYS A 2 -1.64 -17.87 3.10
N ASP A 3 -1.68 -17.51 1.83
CA ASP A 3 -0.49 -17.37 1.00
C ASP A 3 0.46 -16.37 1.67
N SER A 4 1.67 -16.82 2.03
CA SER A 4 2.66 -16.01 2.74
C SER A 4 2.99 -14.73 1.97
N SER A 5 2.81 -14.73 0.65
CA SER A 5 2.99 -13.56 -0.20
C SER A 5 1.90 -12.49 -0.01
N ILE A 6 0.64 -12.88 0.22
CA ILE A 6 -0.45 -11.94 0.53
C ILE A 6 -0.21 -11.28 1.88
N LEU A 7 0.14 -12.08 2.90
CA LEU A 7 0.40 -11.55 4.23
C LEU A 7 1.60 -10.58 4.23
N TYR A 8 2.62 -10.87 3.44
CA TYR A 8 3.74 -9.97 3.23
C TYR A 8 3.30 -8.65 2.60
N LEU A 9 2.53 -8.69 1.51
CA LEU A 9 2.03 -7.48 0.84
C LEU A 9 1.15 -6.64 1.76
N GLN A 10 0.29 -7.26 2.58
CA GLN A 10 -0.53 -6.57 3.57
C GLN A 10 0.33 -5.86 4.63
N LYS A 11 1.42 -6.49 5.09
CA LYS A 11 2.36 -5.85 6.05
C LYS A 11 3.09 -4.68 5.43
N GLU A 12 3.55 -4.79 4.17
CA GLU A 12 4.20 -3.68 3.49
C GLU A 12 3.23 -2.51 3.25
N MET A 13 1.97 -2.80 2.89
CA MET A 13 0.94 -1.77 2.78
C MET A 13 0.72 -1.05 4.11
N GLU A 14 0.67 -1.79 5.22
CA GLU A 14 0.52 -1.18 6.55
C GLU A 14 1.66 -0.20 6.86
N LYS A 15 2.90 -0.58 6.55
CA LYS A 15 4.07 0.30 6.76
C LYS A 15 3.97 1.57 5.93
N VAL A 16 3.64 1.46 4.64
CA VAL A 16 3.48 2.63 3.76
C VAL A 16 2.32 3.49 4.24
N ARG A 17 1.23 2.88 4.74
CA ARG A 17 0.08 3.59 5.30
C ARG A 17 0.46 4.42 6.52
N SER A 18 1.20 3.84 7.47
CA SER A 18 1.68 4.58 8.63
C SER A 18 2.59 5.74 8.22
N ARG A 19 3.49 5.53 7.24
CA ARG A 19 4.37 6.58 6.71
C ARG A 19 3.58 7.71 6.04
N LEU A 20 2.57 7.39 5.22
CA LEU A 20 1.72 8.38 4.57
C LEU A 20 0.91 9.17 5.60
N HIS A 21 0.33 8.51 6.60
CA HIS A 21 -0.36 9.20 7.70
C HIS A 21 0.57 10.15 8.46
N ALA A 22 1.81 9.74 8.72
CA ALA A 22 2.80 10.59 9.37
C ALA A 22 3.24 11.76 8.49
N ALA A 23 3.37 11.55 7.17
CA ALA A 23 3.75 12.58 6.22
C ALA A 23 2.67 13.66 6.04
N VAL A 24 1.40 13.27 6.10
CA VAL A 24 0.25 14.19 5.99
C VAL A 24 -0.11 14.79 7.34
N ASN A 25 0.13 14.09 8.44
CA ASN A 25 -0.09 14.54 9.82
C ASN A 25 -1.43 15.26 10.08
N GLY A 26 -2.50 14.88 9.37
CA GLY A 26 -3.82 15.51 9.46
C GLY A 26 -3.96 16.85 8.72
N ASP A 27 -2.91 17.33 8.06
CA ASP A 27 -2.92 18.51 7.20
C ASP A 27 -3.06 18.10 5.73
N VAL A 28 -4.24 18.39 5.16
CA VAL A 28 -4.58 18.05 3.77
C VAL A 28 -3.66 18.76 2.76
N SER A 29 -3.08 19.91 3.12
CA SER A 29 -2.17 20.62 2.21
C SER A 29 -0.90 19.81 1.91
N GLN A 30 -0.45 19.00 2.88
CA GLN A 30 0.73 18.12 2.75
C GLN A 30 0.50 16.95 1.79
N LEU A 31 -0.75 16.69 1.34
CA LEU A 31 -1.00 15.71 0.28
C LEU A 31 -0.38 16.11 -1.07
N LEU A 32 -0.13 17.41 -1.25
CA LEU A 32 0.52 17.93 -2.46
C LEU A 32 2.05 17.83 -2.38
N ASP A 33 2.60 17.48 -1.21
CA ASP A 33 4.03 17.33 -1.05
C ASP A 33 4.54 16.12 -1.81
N THR A 34 5.78 16.24 -2.30
CA THR A 34 6.41 15.19 -3.10
C THR A 34 6.52 13.87 -2.33
N ASP A 35 6.74 13.92 -1.02
CA ASP A 35 6.84 12.74 -0.16
C ASP A 35 5.50 12.01 -0.03
N ALA A 36 4.41 12.74 0.18
CA ALA A 36 3.06 12.17 0.23
C ALA A 36 2.68 11.54 -1.13
N TYR A 37 3.03 12.21 -2.23
CA TYR A 37 2.83 11.68 -3.58
C TYR A 37 3.59 10.37 -3.82
N GLN A 38 4.87 10.30 -3.41
CA GLN A 38 5.69 9.10 -3.56
C GLN A 38 5.15 7.94 -2.73
N LEU A 39 4.78 8.20 -1.47
CA LEU A 39 4.19 7.20 -0.58
C LEU A 39 2.84 6.69 -1.09
N SER A 40 1.99 7.58 -1.61
CA SER A 40 0.72 7.22 -2.26
C SER A 40 0.95 6.32 -3.48
N THR A 41 1.91 6.69 -4.34
CA THR A 41 2.29 5.89 -5.52
C THR A 41 2.84 4.51 -5.14
N GLU A 42 3.61 4.42 -4.05
CA GLU A 42 4.11 3.15 -3.52
C GLU A 42 2.95 2.26 -3.03
N MET A 43 1.97 2.86 -2.33
CA MET A 43 0.77 2.17 -1.88
C MET A 43 -0.02 1.57 -3.06
N ASP A 44 -0.27 2.35 -4.11
CA ASP A 44 -1.01 1.90 -5.28
C ASP A 44 -0.35 0.69 -5.95
N LYS A 45 0.99 0.70 -6.05
CA LYS A 45 1.75 -0.43 -6.58
C LYS A 45 1.56 -1.69 -5.74
N LEU A 46 1.51 -1.57 -4.42
CA LEU A 46 1.27 -2.69 -3.52
C LEU A 46 -0.16 -3.23 -3.63
N ILE A 47 -1.16 -2.34 -3.74
CA ILE A 47 -2.56 -2.70 -3.95
C ILE A 47 -2.71 -3.49 -5.25
N VAL A 48 -2.14 -3.00 -6.35
CA VAL A 48 -2.20 -3.70 -7.65
C VAL A 48 -1.52 -5.07 -7.57
N LYS A 49 -0.38 -5.20 -6.89
CA LYS A 49 0.29 -6.49 -6.67
C LYS A 49 -0.59 -7.46 -5.87
N LEU A 50 -1.22 -6.98 -4.80
CA LEU A 50 -2.12 -7.77 -3.97
C LEU A 50 -3.33 -8.25 -4.77
N MET A 51 -3.99 -7.35 -5.51
CA MET A 51 -5.15 -7.68 -6.34
C MET A 51 -4.79 -8.74 -7.40
N LYS A 52 -3.64 -8.61 -8.06
CA LYS A 52 -3.16 -9.62 -9.03
C LYS A 52 -2.94 -10.98 -8.37
N LYS A 53 -2.38 -11.01 -7.15
CA LYS A 53 -2.17 -12.26 -6.39
C LYS A 53 -3.47 -12.90 -5.97
N GLU A 54 -4.41 -12.12 -5.44
CA GLU A 54 -5.74 -12.62 -5.09
C GLU A 54 -6.49 -13.16 -6.31
N GLN A 55 -6.39 -12.48 -7.46
CA GLN A 55 -6.96 -12.99 -8.72
C GLN A 55 -6.32 -14.29 -9.19
N GLN A 56 -5.00 -14.47 -9.02
CA GLN A 56 -4.32 -15.72 -9.35
C GLN A 56 -4.82 -16.87 -8.46
N ILE A 57 -4.96 -16.63 -7.16
CA ILE A 57 -5.45 -17.65 -6.21
C ILE A 57 -6.90 -18.03 -6.51
N LYS A 58 -7.78 -17.07 -6.86
CA LYS A 58 -9.18 -17.37 -7.21
C LYS A 58 -9.35 -18.17 -8.51
N LYS A 59 -8.33 -18.21 -9.37
CA LYS A 59 -8.32 -18.98 -10.62
C LYS A 59 -7.75 -20.40 -10.46
N LEU A 60 -7.15 -20.70 -9.31
CA LEU A 60 -6.67 -22.02 -8.91
C LEU A 60 -7.78 -22.74 -8.12
#